data_AF-A0A523NJA0-F1
#
_entry.id   AF-A0A523NJA0-F1
#
_cell.length_a   1.000
_cell.length_b   1.000
_cell.length_c   1.000
_cell.angle_alpha   90.00
_cell.angle_beta   90.00
_cell.angle_gamma   90.00
#
_symmetry.space_group_name_H-M   'P 1'
#
loop_
_entity.id
_entity.type
_entity.pdbx_description
1 polymer ?
#
loop_
_entity_poly.entity_id
_entity_poly.type
_entity_poly.pdbx_seq_one_letter_code
_entity_poly.pdbx_strand_id
1 'polypeptide(L)'
;MSDEIHNPPSRISENAWIQNMDQYREMYKRSIADPEGFWAEEAEKFVWFKKWDTVRKFNYNVKKGKIFLEWFIGGKTNITVNCLDRHIETRGDQVAILWEGNEPGENKTLTYSELLSEVCKFSNVLKKYGVKKG
;
A
#
# COMPACT_ATOMS: atom_id res chain seq x y z
N MET A 1 26.56 27.51 -2.43
CA MET A 1 25.77 26.40 -2.98
C MET A 1 24.77 27.05 -3.93
N SER A 2 24.76 26.68 -5.20
CA SER A 2 23.87 27.29 -6.18
C SER A 2 22.42 26.86 -5.90
N ASP A 3 21.53 27.83 -5.70
CA ASP A 3 20.07 27.65 -5.56
C ASP A 3 19.40 27.35 -6.93
N GLU A 4 20.04 26.51 -7.75
CA GLU A 4 19.50 26.19 -9.08
C GLU A 4 18.44 25.09 -8.95
N ILE A 5 17.19 25.44 -9.30
CA ILE A 5 16.07 24.52 -9.28
C ILE A 5 16.01 23.77 -10.63
N HIS A 6 16.18 22.45 -10.59
CA HIS A 6 16.02 21.58 -11.76
C HIS A 6 14.61 21.00 -11.80
N ASN A 7 13.81 21.45 -12.77
CA ASN A 7 12.45 20.94 -12.97
C ASN A 7 12.45 19.59 -13.71
N PRO A 8 11.47 18.71 -13.43
CA PRO A 8 11.31 17.49 -14.21
C PRO A 8 11.02 17.81 -15.68
N PRO A 9 11.52 17.00 -16.64
CA PRO A 9 11.15 17.15 -18.05
C PRO A 9 9.64 17.02 -18.26
N SER A 10 9.06 17.84 -19.15
CA SER A 10 7.60 17.89 -19.38
C SER A 10 6.98 16.52 -19.68
N ARG A 11 7.68 15.69 -20.47
CA ARG A 11 7.24 14.32 -20.82
C ARG A 11 6.97 13.43 -19.60
N ILE A 12 7.67 13.70 -18.49
CA ILE A 12 7.53 12.95 -17.22
C ILE A 12 6.39 13.55 -16.41
N SER A 13 6.35 14.88 -16.26
CA SER A 13 5.34 15.54 -15.43
C SER A 13 3.93 15.40 -15.97
N GLU A 14 3.72 15.39 -17.29
CA GLU A 14 2.40 15.23 -17.91
C GLU A 14 1.73 13.89 -17.60
N ASN A 15 2.53 12.83 -17.45
CA ASN A 15 2.04 11.47 -17.19
C ASN A 15 2.15 11.06 -15.71
N ALA A 16 2.55 11.98 -14.84
CA ALA A 16 2.69 11.71 -13.41
C ALA A 16 1.34 11.80 -12.68
N TRP A 17 1.22 11.08 -11.56
CA TRP A 17 0.06 11.17 -10.66
C TRP A 17 -0.14 12.57 -10.06
N ILE A 18 0.97 13.30 -9.89
CA ILE A 18 0.99 14.71 -9.50
C ILE A 18 1.83 15.45 -10.54
N GLN A 19 1.19 16.31 -11.31
CA GLN A 19 1.77 16.90 -12.51
C GLN A 19 2.59 18.17 -12.22
N ASN A 20 2.27 18.88 -11.14
CA ASN A 20 2.94 20.13 -10.78
C ASN A 20 2.89 20.42 -9.28
N MET A 21 3.62 21.46 -8.87
CA MET A 21 3.74 21.85 -7.47
C MET A 21 2.45 22.42 -6.87
N ASP A 22 1.58 23.01 -7.67
CA ASP A 22 0.33 23.58 -7.17
C ASP A 22 -0.67 22.47 -6.82
N GLN A 23 -0.79 21.44 -7.68
CA GLN A 23 -1.55 20.23 -7.37
C GLN A 23 -1.03 19.54 -6.11
N TYR A 24 0.30 19.40 -5.97
CA TYR A 24 0.92 18.86 -4.76
C TYR A 24 0.51 19.68 -3.52
N ARG A 25 0.64 21.02 -3.58
CA ARG A 25 0.34 21.92 -2.46
C ARG A 25 -1.13 21.86 -2.07
N GLU A 26 -2.03 21.76 -3.04
CA GLU A 26 -3.47 21.60 -2.79
C GLU A 26 -3.77 20.29 -2.07
N MET A 27 -3.26 19.15 -2.58
CA MET A 27 -3.42 17.84 -1.95
C MET A 27 -2.83 17.83 -0.53
N TYR A 28 -1.62 18.38 -0.37
CA TYR A 28 -0.96 18.48 0.92
C TYR A 28 -1.76 19.33 1.92
N LYS A 29 -2.23 20.51 1.48
CA LYS A 29 -3.07 21.39 2.31
C LYS A 29 -4.33 20.68 2.75
N ARG A 30 -4.99 19.94 1.86
CA ARG A 30 -6.16 19.13 2.19
C ARG A 30 -5.83 18.04 3.21
N SER A 31 -4.72 17.33 3.04
CA SER A 31 -4.29 16.25 3.96
C SER A 31 -4.06 16.73 5.41
N ILE A 32 -3.79 18.02 5.60
CA ILE A 32 -3.61 18.66 6.91
C ILE A 32 -4.92 19.26 7.43
N ALA A 33 -5.65 19.97 6.57
CA ALA A 33 -6.87 20.68 6.95
C ALA A 33 -8.05 19.73 7.22
N ASP A 34 -8.15 18.64 6.45
CA ASP A 34 -9.14 17.57 6.59
C ASP A 34 -8.45 16.21 6.45
N PRO A 35 -7.71 15.77 7.50
CA PRO A 35 -6.96 14.52 7.44
C PRO A 35 -7.88 13.30 7.36
N GLU A 36 -9.03 13.31 8.02
CA GLU A 36 -9.93 12.17 8.03
C GLU A 36 -10.60 11.96 6.67
N GLY A 37 -11.10 13.03 6.05
CA GLY A 37 -11.67 12.96 4.70
C GLY A 37 -10.63 12.55 3.65
N PHE A 38 -9.44 13.17 3.68
CA PHE A 38 -8.37 12.85 2.75
C PHE A 38 -7.93 11.38 2.84
N TRP A 39 -7.62 10.90 4.04
CA TRP A 39 -7.13 9.54 4.22
C TRP A 39 -8.23 8.48 4.09
N ALA A 40 -9.49 8.82 4.36
CA ALA A 40 -10.61 7.94 4.05
C ALA A 40 -10.69 7.68 2.54
N GLU A 41 -10.66 8.73 1.72
CA GLU A 41 -10.70 8.60 0.25
C GLU A 41 -9.53 7.78 -0.30
N GLU A 42 -8.31 7.98 0.21
CA GLU A 42 -7.16 7.17 -0.18
C GLU A 42 -7.30 5.70 0.23
N ALA A 43 -7.88 5.44 1.41
CA ALA A 43 -8.09 4.08 1.92
C ALA A 43 -9.18 3.31 1.15
N GLU A 44 -10.11 3.98 0.48
CA GLU A 44 -11.13 3.35 -0.38
C GLU A 44 -10.52 2.59 -1.58
N LYS A 45 -9.27 2.90 -1.95
CA LYS A 45 -8.54 2.21 -3.04
C LYS A 45 -8.13 0.77 -2.70
N PHE A 46 -8.30 0.37 -1.43
CA PHE A 46 -7.97 -0.97 -0.95
C PHE A 46 -9.23 -1.83 -0.82
N VAL A 47 -9.04 -3.14 -0.84
CA VAL A 47 -10.10 -4.11 -0.56
C VAL A 47 -10.27 -4.22 0.95
N TRP A 48 -11.49 -3.92 1.41
CA TRP A 48 -11.90 -4.06 2.80
C TRP A 48 -13.04 -5.08 2.90
N PHE A 49 -12.88 -6.09 3.76
CA PHE A 49 -13.95 -7.02 4.09
C PHE A 49 -15.00 -6.38 5.01
N LYS A 50 -14.56 -5.43 5.85
CA LYS A 50 -15.42 -4.54 6.61
C LYS A 50 -14.79 -3.15 6.57
N LYS A 51 -15.56 -2.13 6.16
CA LYS A 51 -15.12 -0.74 6.30
C LYS A 51 -14.94 -0.36 7.76
N TRP A 52 -14.03 0.56 7.99
CA TRP A 52 -13.78 1.13 9.31
C TRP A 52 -14.97 1.96 9.79
N ASP A 53 -15.11 2.03 11.11
CA ASP A 53 -16.13 2.84 11.78
C ASP A 53 -15.56 4.24 12.14
N THR A 54 -14.23 4.35 12.29
CA THR A 54 -13.53 5.62 12.60
C THR A 54 -12.19 5.66 11.88
N VAL A 55 -11.89 6.78 11.20
CA VAL A 55 -10.65 6.93 10.40
C VAL A 55 -9.43 7.00 11.30
N ARG A 56 -9.44 7.81 12.37
CA ARG A 56 -8.30 7.92 13.26
C ARG A 56 -8.69 8.26 14.69
N LYS A 57 -7.94 7.72 15.65
CA LYS A 57 -7.99 8.13 17.06
C LYS A 57 -6.58 8.15 17.62
N PHE A 58 -6.21 9.18 18.37
CA PHE A 58 -4.85 9.30 18.88
C PHE A 58 -4.77 10.09 20.18
N ASN A 59 -3.70 9.84 20.94
CA ASN A 59 -3.23 10.70 22.02
C ASN A 59 -1.70 10.76 21.97
N TYR A 60 -1.17 11.95 21.70
CA TYR A 60 0.28 12.22 21.78
C TYR A 60 0.70 12.90 23.09
N ASN A 61 -0.26 13.23 23.95
CA ASN A 61 0.01 13.94 25.19
C ASN A 61 0.18 12.95 26.35
N VAL A 62 1.43 12.80 26.79
CA VAL A 62 1.82 11.91 27.90
C VAL A 62 1.14 12.28 29.23
N LYS A 63 0.71 13.54 29.40
CA LYS A 63 -0.01 14.00 30.60
C LYS A 63 -1.51 13.67 30.55
N LYS A 64 -2.07 13.34 29.38
CA LYS A 64 -3.49 13.04 29.18
C LYS A 64 -3.82 11.54 29.10
N GLY A 65 -2.86 10.69 29.47
CA GLY A 65 -3.01 9.23 29.51
C GLY A 65 -2.04 8.51 28.57
N LYS A 66 -2.34 7.26 28.26
CA LYS A 66 -1.50 6.41 27.39
C LYS A 66 -1.35 7.04 26.00
N ILE A 67 -0.14 6.99 25.47
CA ILE A 67 0.13 7.34 24.07
C ILE A 67 -0.40 6.24 23.16
N PHE A 68 -1.21 6.63 22.18
CA PHE A 68 -1.72 5.70 21.17
C PHE A 68 -1.98 6.42 19.85
N LEU A 69 -1.94 5.65 18.77
CA LEU A 69 -2.28 6.09 17.42
C LEU A 69 -2.95 4.91 16.72
N GLU A 70 -4.22 5.09 16.37
CA GLU A 70 -5.05 4.07 15.73
C GLU A 70 -5.64 4.66 14.46
N TRP A 71 -5.63 3.86 13.39
CA TRP A 71 -6.18 4.23 12.09
C TRP A 71 -7.13 3.14 11.60
N PHE A 72 -8.19 3.56 10.90
CA PHE A 72 -9.20 2.71 10.28
C PHE A 72 -9.79 1.68 11.27
N ILE A 73 -10.18 2.19 12.44
CA ILE A 73 -10.64 1.41 13.58
C ILE A 73 -11.93 0.68 13.20
N GLY A 74 -11.99 -0.61 13.54
CA GLY A 74 -13.10 -1.49 13.16
C GLY A 74 -13.02 -2.03 11.73
N GLY A 75 -12.08 -1.53 10.92
CA GLY A 75 -11.82 -2.02 9.57
C GLY A 75 -11.22 -3.42 9.58
N LYS A 76 -11.60 -4.23 8.58
CA LYS A 76 -11.04 -5.58 8.36
C LYS A 76 -10.56 -5.71 6.94
N THR A 77 -9.29 -6.07 6.78
CA THR A 77 -8.64 -6.31 5.50
C THR A 77 -7.60 -7.43 5.62
N ASN A 78 -7.03 -7.86 4.50
CA ASN A 78 -5.90 -8.77 4.44
C ASN A 78 -4.88 -8.22 3.42
N ILE A 79 -3.61 -8.23 3.82
CA ILE A 79 -2.51 -7.74 2.99
C ILE A 79 -2.33 -8.58 1.71
N THR A 80 -2.43 -9.91 1.79
CA THR A 80 -2.27 -10.78 0.61
C THR A 80 -3.39 -10.55 -0.39
N VAL A 81 -4.62 -10.28 0.07
CA VAL A 81 -5.74 -9.96 -0.83
C VAL A 81 -5.51 -8.67 -1.59
N ASN A 82 -4.95 -7.65 -0.94
CA ASN A 82 -4.62 -6.38 -1.60
C ASN A 82 -3.39 -6.47 -2.49
N CYS A 83 -2.43 -7.35 -2.18
CA CYS A 83 -1.21 -7.49 -2.95
C CYS A 83 -1.31 -8.53 -4.08
N LEU A 84 -2.19 -9.52 -3.97
CA LEU A 84 -2.24 -10.69 -4.84
C LEU A 84 -3.67 -10.96 -5.33
N ASP A 85 -4.58 -11.40 -4.45
CA ASP A 85 -5.86 -11.99 -4.83
C ASP A 85 -6.70 -11.04 -5.70
N ARG A 86 -6.75 -9.74 -5.37
CA ARG A 86 -7.53 -8.74 -6.13
C ARG A 86 -7.05 -8.54 -7.57
N HIS A 87 -5.83 -8.97 -7.88
CA HIS A 87 -5.22 -8.79 -9.20
C HIS A 87 -5.44 -9.99 -10.11
N ILE A 88 -5.85 -11.16 -9.58
CA ILE A 88 -5.89 -12.42 -10.35
C ILE A 88 -6.86 -12.34 -11.52
N GLU A 89 -8.04 -11.77 -11.32
CA GLU A 89 -9.08 -11.72 -12.36
C GLU A 89 -8.66 -10.92 -13.61
N THR A 90 -7.90 -9.84 -13.43
CA THR A 90 -7.55 -8.90 -14.51
C THR A 90 -6.08 -8.97 -14.94
N ARG A 91 -5.21 -9.48 -14.07
CA ARG A 91 -3.75 -9.44 -14.23
C ARG A 91 -3.09 -10.77 -13.84
N GLY A 92 -3.84 -11.88 -13.80
CA GLY A 92 -3.34 -13.19 -13.37
C GLY A 92 -2.05 -13.62 -14.10
N ASP A 93 -2.03 -13.48 -15.42
CA ASP A 93 -0.89 -13.84 -16.28
C ASP A 93 0.20 -12.76 -16.34
N GLN A 94 -0.03 -11.59 -15.74
CA GLN A 94 0.97 -10.54 -15.68
C GLN A 94 2.07 -10.94 -14.69
N VAL A 95 3.32 -10.72 -15.07
CA VAL A 95 4.48 -10.89 -14.18
C VAL A 95 4.34 -9.99 -12.95
N ALA A 96 4.36 -10.59 -11.76
CA ALA A 96 4.34 -9.93 -10.46
C ALA A 96 5.75 -9.77 -9.89
N ILE A 97 6.60 -10.80 -10.03
CA ILE A 97 7.99 -10.78 -9.59
C ILE A 97 8.90 -11.10 -10.77
N LEU A 98 9.86 -10.20 -11.01
CA LEU A 98 11.10 -10.48 -11.73
C LEU A 98 12.17 -10.71 -10.66
N TRP A 99 12.63 -11.95 -10.54
CA TRP A 99 13.70 -12.32 -9.65
C TRP A 99 14.98 -12.52 -10.46
N GLU A 100 16.02 -11.80 -10.08
CA GLU A 100 17.36 -11.89 -10.63
C GLU A 100 18.27 -12.36 -9.50
N GLY A 101 18.86 -13.52 -9.71
CA GLY A 101 19.76 -14.18 -8.79
C GLY A 101 21.13 -13.53 -8.76
N ASN A 102 22.07 -14.17 -8.07
CA ASN A 102 23.40 -13.59 -7.89
C ASN A 102 24.25 -13.74 -9.16
N GLU A 103 24.08 -14.86 -9.87
CA GLU A 103 24.83 -15.14 -11.08
C GLU A 103 24.11 -14.65 -12.34
N PRO A 104 24.82 -14.07 -13.31
CA PRO A 104 24.22 -13.71 -14.59
C PRO A 104 23.50 -14.89 -15.24
N GLY A 105 22.21 -14.71 -15.53
CA GLY A 105 21.36 -15.75 -16.11
C GLY A 105 20.56 -16.57 -15.09
N GLU A 106 20.80 -16.40 -13.79
CA GLU A 106 20.00 -17.00 -12.74
C GLU A 106 18.71 -16.20 -12.52
N ASN A 107 17.75 -16.30 -13.45
CA ASN A 107 16.54 -15.48 -13.41
C ASN A 107 15.28 -16.34 -13.24
N LYS A 108 14.28 -15.79 -12.56
CA LYS A 108 12.95 -16.39 -12.44
C LYS A 108 11.89 -15.32 -12.58
N THR A 109 10.79 -15.67 -13.22
CA THR A 109 9.59 -14.85 -13.24
C THR A 109 8.48 -15.58 -12.52
N LEU A 110 7.61 -14.82 -11.86
CA LEU A 110 6.37 -15.33 -11.30
C LEU A 110 5.24 -14.39 -11.71
N THR A 111 4.22 -14.93 -12.36
CA THR A 111 2.95 -14.23 -12.59
C THR A 111 2.17 -14.05 -11.29
N TYR A 112 1.16 -13.18 -11.26
CA TYR A 112 0.30 -13.04 -10.08
C TYR A 112 -0.36 -14.37 -9.70
N SER A 113 -0.82 -15.16 -10.69
CA SER A 113 -1.41 -16.48 -10.47
C SER A 113 -0.42 -17.49 -9.85
N GLU A 114 0.80 -17.54 -10.38
CA GLU A 114 1.85 -18.41 -9.84
C GLU A 114 2.26 -18.00 -8.43
N LEU A 115 2.46 -16.70 -8.21
CA LEU A 115 2.83 -16.17 -6.90
C LEU A 115 1.75 -16.45 -5.84
N LEU A 116 0.48 -16.26 -6.18
CA LEU A 116 -0.63 -16.60 -5.28
C LEU A 116 -0.64 -18.10 -4.94
N SER A 117 -0.41 -18.96 -5.93
CA SER A 117 -0.31 -20.41 -5.72
C SER A 117 0.79 -20.77 -4.73
N GLU A 118 2.00 -20.21 -4.89
CA GLU A 118 3.13 -20.44 -3.98
C GLU A 118 2.86 -19.91 -2.56
N VAL A 119 2.27 -18.72 -2.44
CA VAL A 119 1.89 -18.14 -1.14
C VAL A 119 0.84 -19.02 -0.44
N CYS A 120 -0.18 -19.47 -1.16
CA CYS A 120 -1.20 -20.37 -0.62
C CYS A 120 -0.61 -21.71 -0.16
N LYS A 121 0.27 -22.33 -0.96
CA LYS A 121 0.97 -23.56 -0.58
C LYS A 121 1.75 -23.38 0.73
N PHE A 122 2.56 -22.32 0.83
CA PHE A 122 3.35 -22.08 2.03
C PHE A 122 2.46 -21.73 3.24
N SER A 123 1.38 -20.97 3.04
CA SER A 123 0.41 -20.67 4.11
C SER A 123 -0.19 -21.95 4.73
N ASN A 124 -0.46 -22.97 3.90
CA ASN A 124 -0.98 -24.25 4.37
C ASN A 124 0.07 -25.05 5.16
N VAL A 125 1.35 -24.94 4.78
CA VAL A 125 2.46 -25.48 5.59
C VAL A 125 2.50 -24.82 6.97
N LEU A 126 2.45 -23.49 7.03
CA LEU A 126 2.43 -22.76 8.32
C LEU A 126 1.25 -23.17 9.20
N LYS A 127 0.05 -23.29 8.60
CA LYS A 127 -1.15 -23.77 9.30
C LYS A 127 -0.97 -25.19 9.83
N LYS A 128 -0.34 -26.09 9.06
CA LYS A 128 -0.04 -27.46 9.49
C LYS A 128 0.86 -27.48 10.73
N TYR A 129 1.80 -26.54 10.82
CA TYR A 129 2.67 -26.39 12.00
C TYR A 129 2.05 -25.55 13.13
N GLY A 130 0.75 -25.27 13.07
CA GLY A 130 0.00 -24.65 14.17
C GLY A 130 0.14 -23.13 14.26
N VAL A 131 0.69 -22.46 13.25
CA VAL A 131 0.72 -21.00 13.19
C VAL A 131 -0.71 -20.45 13.18
N LYS A 132 -0.99 -19.48 14.06
CA LYS A 132 -2.30 -18.83 14.21
C LYS A 132 -2.14 -17.33 14.00
N LYS A 133 -3.27 -16.62 14.05
CA LYS A 133 -3.26 -15.15 14.05
C LYS A 133 -2.68 -14.65 15.40
N GLY A 134 -1.68 -13.78 15.33
CA GLY A 134 -0.95 -13.25 16.49
C GLY A 134 0.25 -14.10 16.86
#